data_AF-A0A958KC50-F1
#
_entry.id   AF-A0A958KC50-F1
#
_cell.length_a   1.000
_cell.length_b   1.000
_cell.length_c   1.000
_cell.angle_alpha   90.00
_cell.angle_beta   90.00
_cell.angle_gamma   90.00
#
_symmetry.space_group_name_H-M   'P 1'
#
loop_
_entity.id
_entity.type
_entity.pdbx_description
1 polymer ?
#
loop_
_entity_poly.entity_id
_entity_poly.type
_entity_poly.pdbx_seq_one_letter_code
_entity_poly.pdbx_strand_id
1 'polypeptide(L)' 'MIKPDHWIHKFGESGGIEPFVPSQVNPASYDVTLGDHWICPTREPEEFHCNSIILFPGEVVLATTREFVKLPR' A
#
# COMPACT_ATOMS: atom_id res chain seq x y z
N MET A 1 7.02 -5.15 -19.45
CA MET A 1 7.48 -3.76 -19.67
C MET A 1 7.00 -2.93 -18.49
N ILE A 2 7.88 -2.17 -17.84
CA ILE A 2 7.51 -1.26 -16.73
C ILE A 2 6.68 -0.11 -17.30
N LYS A 3 5.63 0.30 -16.58
CA LYS A 3 4.71 1.35 -17.04
C LYS A 3 5.26 2.73 -16.66
N PRO A 4 5.31 3.69 -17.60
CA PRO A 4 5.72 5.06 -17.31
C PRO A 4 4.62 5.84 -16.57
N ASP A 5 5.02 6.92 -15.90
CA ASP A 5 4.17 7.88 -15.18
C ASP A 5 2.83 8.22 -15.87
N HIS A 6 2.82 8.64 -17.14
CA HIS A 6 1.62 9.04 -17.86
C HIS A 6 0.62 7.88 -18.05
N TRP A 7 1.10 6.64 -18.05
CA TRP A 7 0.23 5.47 -18.03
C TRP A 7 -0.36 5.26 -16.63
N ILE A 8 0.46 5.41 -15.59
CA ILE A 8 0.05 5.26 -14.18
C ILE A 8 -1.00 6.33 -13.82
N HIS A 9 -0.82 7.58 -14.27
CA HIS A 9 -1.81 8.64 -14.13
C HIS A 9 -3.16 8.23 -14.70
N LYS A 10 -3.19 7.82 -15.97
CA LYS A 10 -4.43 7.38 -16.62
C LYS A 10 -5.06 6.18 -15.91
N PHE A 11 -4.24 5.24 -15.46
CA PHE A 11 -4.70 4.06 -14.73
C PHE A 11 -5.35 4.44 -13.39
N GLY A 12 -4.69 5.27 -12.58
CA GLY A 12 -5.22 5.77 -11.31
C GLY A 12 -6.50 6.59 -11.48
N GLU A 13 -6.50 7.55 -12.41
CA GLU A 13 -7.66 8.39 -12.75
C GLU A 13 -8.86 7.58 -13.24
N SER A 14 -8.63 6.42 -13.86
CA SER A 14 -9.69 5.50 -14.31
C SER A 14 -10.27 4.60 -13.22
N GLY A 15 -9.84 4.74 -11.96
CA GLY A 15 -10.28 3.88 -10.84
C GLY A 15 -9.44 2.62 -10.65
N GLY A 16 -8.25 2.56 -11.25
CA GLY A 16 -7.29 1.46 -11.04
C GLY A 16 -6.69 1.45 -9.63
N ILE A 17 -6.69 2.60 -8.95
CA ILE A 17 -6.18 2.80 -7.59
C ILE A 17 -7.19 3.66 -6.82
N GLU A 18 -7.60 3.22 -5.64
CA GLU A 18 -8.59 3.94 -4.81
C GLU A 18 -8.15 3.97 -3.33
N PRO A 19 -7.88 5.14 -2.72
CA PRO A 19 -7.83 6.48 -3.33
C PRO A 19 -6.59 6.68 -4.20
N PHE A 20 -6.73 7.38 -5.33
CA PHE A 20 -5.60 7.80 -6.16
C PHE A 20 -5.16 9.23 -5.79
N VAL A 21 -3.88 9.41 -5.49
CA VAL A 21 -3.27 10.71 -5.21
C VAL A 21 -2.21 11.01 -6.27
N PRO A 22 -2.42 11.99 -7.16
CA PRO A 22 -1.49 12.26 -8.27
C PRO A 22 -0.05 12.56 -7.83
N SER A 23 0.14 13.15 -6.64
CA SER A 23 1.47 13.46 -6.12
C SER A 23 2.27 12.24 -5.66
N GLN A 24 1.68 11.05 -5.64
CA GLN A 24 2.36 9.77 -5.35
C GLN A 24 2.86 9.07 -6.63
N VAL A 25 2.60 9.63 -7.81
CA VAL A 25 3.13 9.10 -9.07
C VAL A 25 4.61 9.49 -9.21
N ASN A 26 5.43 8.47 -9.46
CA ASN A 26 6.84 8.58 -9.80
C ASN A 26 7.06 8.23 -11.29
N PRO A 27 8.27 8.45 -11.86
CA PRO A 27 8.52 8.24 -13.30
C PRO A 27 8.11 6.86 -13.84
N ALA A 28 8.14 5.83 -12.99
CA ALA A 28 7.80 4.46 -13.36
C ALA A 28 7.24 3.63 -12.17
N SER A 29 6.66 4.30 -11.17
CA SER A 29 6.08 3.64 -9.99
C SER A 29 4.99 4.52 -9.36
N TYR A 30 4.26 3.96 -8.40
CA TYR A 30 3.28 4.66 -7.58
C TYR A 30 3.57 4.34 -6.11
N ASP A 31 3.77 5.37 -5.30
CA ASP A 31 3.99 5.18 -3.87
C ASP A 31 2.64 4.88 -3.20
N VAL A 32 2.56 3.75 -2.51
CA VAL A 32 1.40 3.38 -1.68
C VAL A 32 1.61 3.79 -0.24
N THR A 33 0.53 3.89 0.53
CA THR A 33 0.58 4.25 1.95
C THR A 33 0.23 3.08 2.85
N LEU A 34 0.78 3.13 4.07
CA LEU A 34 0.62 2.09 5.07
C LEU A 34 -0.74 2.25 5.79
N GLY A 35 -1.52 1.17 5.80
CA GLY A 35 -2.77 1.04 6.56
C GLY A 35 -2.53 0.92 8.06
N ASP A 36 -3.63 0.79 8.80
CA ASP A 36 -3.63 0.67 10.25
C ASP A 36 -3.90 -0.77 10.74
N HIS A 37 -4.07 -1.71 9.82
CA HIS A 37 -4.30 -3.13 10.11
C HIS A 37 -3.01 -3.92 10.07
N TRP A 38 -2.75 -4.65 11.15
CA TRP A 38 -1.51 -5.38 11.38
C TRP A 38 -1.81 -6.81 11.81
N ILE A 39 -1.00 -7.75 11.30
CA ILE A 39 -0.97 -9.14 11.76
C ILE A 39 0.47 -9.48 12.12
N CYS A 40 0.75 -9.73 13.39
CA CYS A 40 2.07 -10.03 13.93
C CYS A 40 2.01 -11.33 14.75
N PRO A 41 2.41 -12.48 14.15
CA PRO A 41 2.31 -13.81 14.79
C PRO A 41 3.08 -13.96 16.11
N THR A 42 4.00 -13.04 16.41
CA THR A 42 4.84 -13.04 17.62
C THR A 42 4.25 -12.20 18.76
N ARG A 43 3.05 -11.64 18.60
CA ARG A 43 2.41 -10.72 19.57
C ARG A 43 1.06 -11.22 20.04
N GLU A 44 0.62 -10.66 21.16
CA GLU A 44 -0.70 -10.88 21.75
C GLU A 44 -1.36 -9.51 22.02
N PRO A 45 -2.46 -9.15 21.33
CA PRO A 45 -3.12 -9.93 20.27
C PRO A 45 -2.27 -10.04 18.99
N GLU A 46 -2.45 -11.13 18.24
CA GLU A 46 -1.77 -11.36 16.95
C GLU A 46 -2.24 -10.36 15.88
N GLU A 47 -3.54 -10.07 15.84
CA GLU A 47 -4.17 -9.16 14.87
C GLU A 47 -4.75 -7.94 15.59
N PHE A 48 -4.42 -6.74 15.11
CA PHE A 48 -4.86 -5.51 15.74
C PHE A 48 -4.85 -4.31 14.79
N HIS A 49 -5.58 -3.26 15.19
CA HIS A 49 -5.58 -1.97 14.51
C HIS A 49 -4.86 -0.91 15.34
N CYS A 50 -3.91 -0.19 14.74
CA CYS A 50 -3.29 0.98 15.35
C CYS A 50 -2.59 1.87 14.31
N ASN A 51 -2.42 3.15 14.65
CA ASN A 51 -1.80 4.14 13.74
C ASN A 51 -0.28 4.01 13.61
N SER A 52 0.37 3.27 14.52
CA SER A 52 1.81 3.11 14.55
C SER A 52 2.21 1.89 15.37
N ILE A 53 3.23 1.18 14.93
CA ILE A 53 3.88 0.11 15.68
C ILE A 53 5.38 0.35 15.79
N ILE A 54 6.00 -0.17 16.84
CA ILE A 54 7.44 -0.41 16.88
C ILE A 54 7.65 -1.79 16.26
N LEU A 55 8.54 -1.95 15.29
CA LEU A 55 8.94 -3.25 14.76
C LEU A 55 10.31 -3.60 15.35
N PHE A 56 10.37 -4.64 16.19
CA PHE A 56 11.61 -5.05 16.83
C PHE A 56 12.48 -5.88 15.88
N PRO A 57 13.83 -5.90 16.05
CA PRO A 57 14.72 -6.71 15.23
C PRO A 57 14.31 -8.19 15.24
N GLY A 58 14.16 -8.78 14.05
CA GLY A 58 13.78 -10.18 13.87
C GLY A 58 12.28 -10.46 13.87
N GLU A 59 11.43 -9.46 14.14
CA GLU A 59 9.98 -9.62 13.97
C GLU A 59 9.58 -9.57 12.49
N VAL A 60 8.50 -10.28 12.17
CA VAL A 60 7.83 -10.24 10.88
C VAL A 60 6.38 -9.83 11.12
N VAL A 61 5.88 -8.90 10.30
CA VAL A 61 4.52 -8.38 10.37
C VAL A 61 3.93 -8.32 8.98
N LEU A 62 2.65 -8.64 8.86
CA LEU A 62 1.85 -8.36 7.68
C LEU A 62 1.09 -7.04 7.92
N ALA A 63 1.08 -6.19 6.90
CA ALA A 63 0.36 -4.93 6.91
C ALA A 63 -0.39 -4.76 5.58
N THR A 64 -1.41 -3.91 5.60
CA THR A 64 -2.17 -3.56 4.39
C THR A 64 -1.76 -2.21 3.84
N THR A 65 -1.94 -2.01 2.53
CA THR A 65 -1.98 -0.67 1.94
C THR A 65 -3.31 0.01 2.29
N ARG A 66 -3.35 1.36 2.29
CA ARG A 66 -4.62 2.10 2.34
C ARG A 66 -5.33 2.10 1.00
N GLU A 67 -4.55 2.01 -0.08
CA GLU A 67 -5.05 1.96 -1.43
C GLU A 67 -5.54 0.56 -1.79
N PHE A 68 -6.67 0.51 -2.47
CA PHE A 68 -7.18 -0.66 -3.17
C PHE A 68 -6.76 -0.59 -4.64
N VAL A 69 -6.08 -1.63 -5.13
CA VAL A 69 -5.54 -1.69 -6.51
C VAL A 69 -6.31 -2.70 -7.35
N LYS A 70 -6.90 -2.25 -8.46
CA LYS A 70 -7.68 -3.05 -9.41
C LYS A 70 -6.88 -3.26 -10.70
N LEU A 71 -6.15 -4.38 -10.78
CA LEU A 71 -5.39 -4.68 -12.00
C LEU A 71 -6.32 -5.13 -13.14
N PRO A 72 -6.17 -4.58 -14.36
CA PRO A 72 -6.89 -5.04 -15.53
C PRO A 72 -6.37 -6.43 -15.95
N ARG A 73 -7.23 -7.21 -16.61
CA ARG A 73 -6.87 -8.51 -17.20
C ARG A 73 -5.98 -8.36 -18.44
#